data_AF-A0A173S139-F1
#
_entry.id   AF-A0A173S139-F1
#
_cell.length_a   1.000
_cell.length_b   1.000
_cell.length_c   1.000
_cell.angle_alpha   90.00
_cell.angle_beta   90.00
_cell.angle_gamma   90.00
#
_symmetry.space_group_name_H-M   'P 1'
#
loop_
_entity.id
_entity.type
_entity.pdbx_description
1 polymer ?
#
loop_
_entity_poly.entity_id
_entity_poly.type
_entity_poly.pdbx_seq_one_letter_code
_entity_poly.pdbx_strand_id
1 'polypeptide(L)'
;MVDQNINQVELSRICGVSRSTVSKWMSGDSEPTKARRNEIAEAFDLPEDYFEEIVIPKKKIETLTPKEAAYLMGMSVGSIQKGLIQGIFPWGYAIRTSEKKHRYFINAKKFFATEMISV
;
A
#
# COMPACT_ATOMS: atom_id res chain seq x y z
N MET A 1 -1.58 -19.04 -0.68
CA MET A 1 -1.36 -20.29 0.10
C MET A 1 -0.44 -21.30 -0.60
N VAL A 2 -0.11 -21.17 -1.90
CA VAL A 2 0.62 -22.21 -2.66
C VAL A 2 2.13 -22.23 -2.37
N ASP A 3 2.72 -21.15 -1.86
CA ASP A 3 4.18 -21.03 -1.70
C ASP A 3 4.73 -21.29 -0.28
N GLN A 4 3.85 -21.53 0.68
CA GLN A 4 4.25 -21.99 2.01
C GLN A 4 4.05 -23.50 2.00
N ASN A 5 5.06 -24.29 2.39
CA ASN A 5 5.05 -25.76 2.44
C ASN A 5 4.10 -26.28 3.54
N ILE A 6 2.85 -25.82 3.51
CA ILE A 6 1.83 -26.03 4.51
C ILE A 6 1.29 -27.44 4.33
N ASN A 7 1.56 -28.27 5.33
CA ASN A 7 1.09 -29.64 5.35
C ASN A 7 -0.44 -29.66 5.53
N GLN A 8 -1.17 -30.10 4.51
CA GLN A 8 -2.64 -30.18 4.53
C GLN A 8 -3.17 -30.98 5.73
N VAL A 9 -2.39 -31.97 6.20
CA VAL A 9 -2.72 -32.81 7.36
C VAL A 9 -2.66 -31.99 8.65
N GLU A 10 -1.68 -31.10 8.77
CA GLU A 10 -1.49 -30.25 9.94
C GLU A 10 -2.58 -29.17 10.00
N LEU A 11 -2.85 -28.50 8.88
CA LEU A 11 -3.99 -27.59 8.73
C LEU A 11 -5.33 -28.25 9.11
N SER A 12 -5.53 -29.50 8.70
CA SER A 12 -6.76 -30.24 9.02
C SER A 12 -6.92 -30.51 10.52
N ARG A 13 -5.80 -30.74 11.23
CA ARG A 13 -5.78 -30.97 12.68
C ARG A 13 -5.99 -29.68 13.46
N ILE A 14 -5.28 -28.61 13.08
CA ILE A 14 -5.38 -27.28 13.72
C ILE A 14 -6.81 -26.77 13.63
N CYS A 15 -7.38 -26.76 12.41
CA CYS A 15 -8.71 -26.24 12.17
C CYS A 15 -9.83 -27.27 12.45
N GLY A 16 -9.51 -28.49 12.89
CA GLY A 16 -10.51 -29.54 13.13
C GLY A 16 -11.44 -29.83 11.94
N VAL A 17 -10.93 -29.72 10.70
CA VAL A 17 -11.69 -29.95 9.46
C VAL A 17 -11.15 -31.16 8.70
N SER A 18 -11.92 -31.69 7.75
CA SER A 18 -11.44 -32.77 6.88
C SER A 18 -10.34 -32.30 5.93
N ARG A 19 -9.43 -33.20 5.54
CA ARG A 19 -8.43 -32.90 4.49
C ARG A 19 -9.06 -32.46 3.17
N SER A 20 -10.26 -32.98 2.85
CA SER A 20 -10.99 -32.55 1.66
C SER A 20 -11.41 -31.09 1.72
N THR A 21 -11.81 -30.58 2.89
CA THR A 21 -12.10 -29.14 3.08
C THR A 21 -10.85 -28.30 2.91
N VAL A 22 -9.72 -28.70 3.52
CA VAL A 22 -8.44 -27.99 3.34
C VAL A 22 -8.02 -28.00 1.87
N SER A 23 -8.16 -29.14 1.18
CA SER A 23 -7.87 -29.25 -0.26
C SER A 23 -8.69 -28.26 -1.08
N LYS A 24 -9.98 -28.04 -0.75
CA LYS A 24 -10.81 -27.04 -1.40
C LYS A 24 -10.37 -25.61 -1.13
N TRP A 25 -9.83 -25.33 0.06
CA TRP A 25 -9.22 -24.03 0.37
C TRP A 25 -7.97 -23.77 -0.46
N MET A 26 -7.12 -24.79 -0.62
CA MET A 26 -5.90 -24.69 -1.42
C MET A 26 -6.16 -24.62 -2.93
N SER A 27 -7.21 -25.29 -3.43
CA SER A 27 -7.62 -25.18 -4.84
C SER A 27 -8.41 -23.91 -5.15
N GLY A 28 -8.88 -23.19 -4.13
CA GLY A 28 -9.70 -21.99 -4.28
C GLY A 28 -11.19 -22.26 -4.53
N ASP A 29 -11.64 -23.52 -4.43
CA ASP A 29 -13.05 -23.89 -4.59
C ASP A 29 -13.92 -23.43 -3.41
N SER A 30 -13.30 -23.05 -2.29
CA SER A 30 -13.97 -22.50 -1.11
C SER A 30 -12.99 -21.70 -0.27
N GLU A 31 -13.50 -20.86 0.62
CA GLU A 31 -12.67 -20.09 1.56
C GLU A 31 -12.95 -20.45 3.02
N PRO A 32 -11.92 -20.46 3.89
CA PRO A 32 -12.10 -20.58 5.32
C PRO A 32 -12.83 -19.35 5.91
N THR A 33 -13.62 -19.56 6.96
CA THR A 33 -14.29 -18.47 7.69
C THR A 33 -13.28 -17.58 8.41
N LYS A 34 -13.67 -16.36 8.83
CA LYS A 34 -12.77 -15.45 9.57
C LYS A 34 -12.14 -16.11 10.80
N ALA A 35 -12.93 -16.85 11.59
CA ALA A 35 -12.43 -17.59 12.75
C ALA A 35 -11.33 -18.60 12.38
N ARG A 36 -11.53 -19.37 11.30
CA ARG A 36 -10.52 -20.32 10.81
C ARG A 36 -9.30 -19.63 10.23
N ARG A 37 -9.47 -18.48 9.56
CA ARG A 37 -8.34 -17.68 9.06
C ARG A 37 -7.46 -17.20 10.20
N ASN A 38 -8.07 -16.79 11.33
CA ASN A 38 -7.33 -16.40 12.53
C ASN A 38 -6.58 -17.59 13.16
N GLU A 39 -7.21 -18.76 13.29
CA GLU A 39 -6.54 -19.98 13.79
C GLU A 39 -5.34 -20.40 12.92
N ILE A 40 -5.50 -20.27 11.59
CA ILE A 40 -4.40 -20.53 10.65
C ILE A 40 -3.30 -19.48 10.82
N ALA A 41 -3.65 -18.20 10.97
CA ALA A 41 -2.65 -17.15 11.15
C ALA A 41 -1.82 -17.38 12.42
N GLU A 42 -2.48 -17.72 13.54
CA GLU A 42 -1.82 -18.04 14.80
C GLU A 42 -0.91 -19.27 14.68
N ALA A 43 -1.38 -20.35 14.05
CA ALA A 43 -0.60 -21.58 13.95
C ALA A 43 0.65 -21.47 13.06
N PHE A 44 0.67 -20.51 12.13
CA PHE A 44 1.78 -20.28 11.20
C PHE A 44 2.59 -19.00 11.54
N ASP A 45 2.34 -18.38 12.69
CA ASP A 45 2.97 -17.11 13.11
C ASP A 45 2.85 -16.02 12.03
N LEU A 46 1.68 -15.99 11.37
CA LEU A 46 1.35 -15.02 10.34
C LEU A 46 0.70 -13.79 11.00
N PRO A 47 0.88 -12.59 10.43
CA PRO A 47 0.17 -11.40 10.85
C PRO A 47 -1.35 -11.62 10.90
N GLU A 48 -2.04 -11.00 11.87
CA GLU A 48 -3.49 -11.13 12.04
C GLU A 48 -4.28 -10.68 10.78
N ASP A 49 -3.71 -9.75 10.02
CA ASP A 49 -4.24 -9.22 8.76
C ASP A 49 -3.80 -10.02 7.52
N TYR A 50 -3.07 -11.14 7.67
CA TYR A 50 -2.53 -11.93 6.55
C TYR A 50 -3.61 -12.38 5.56
N PHE A 51 -4.80 -12.69 6.07
CA PHE A 51 -5.94 -13.13 5.27
C PHE A 51 -6.93 -12.01 4.97
N GLU A 52 -6.71 -10.80 5.47
CA GLU A 52 -7.57 -9.67 5.16
C GLU A 52 -7.22 -9.12 3.77
N GLU A 53 -8.24 -8.85 2.96
CA GLU A 53 -8.01 -8.20 1.69
C GLU A 53 -7.49 -6.79 1.92
N ILE A 54 -6.44 -6.40 1.18
CA ILE A 54 -5.98 -5.02 1.15
C ILE A 54 -7.11 -4.17 0.56
N VAL A 55 -7.86 -3.49 1.42
CA VAL A 55 -8.88 -2.54 0.99
C VAL A 55 -8.15 -1.32 0.42
N ILE A 56 -8.05 -1.25 -0.91
CA ILE A 56 -7.49 -0.08 -1.58
C ILE A 56 -8.48 1.07 -1.39
N PRO A 57 -8.11 2.14 -0.64
CA PRO A 57 -9.01 3.26 -0.44
C PRO A 57 -9.30 3.94 -1.79
N LYS A 58 -10.56 4.03 -2.17
CA LYS A 58 -10.99 4.71 -3.41
C LYS A 58 -10.92 6.25 -3.31
N LYS A 59 -10.40 6.80 -2.20
CA LYS A 59 -10.26 8.25 -2.01
C LYS A 59 -9.06 8.76 -2.81
N LYS A 60 -9.23 9.87 -3.53
CA LYS A 60 -8.13 10.55 -4.21
C LYS A 60 -7.10 11.04 -3.19
N ILE A 61 -5.82 10.92 -3.55
CA ILE A 61 -4.73 11.52 -2.78
C ILE A 61 -4.84 13.04 -2.91
N GLU A 62 -4.82 13.75 -1.79
CA GLU A 62 -4.79 15.21 -1.76
C GLU A 62 -3.43 15.70 -2.26
N THR A 63 -3.45 16.60 -3.25
CA THR A 63 -2.24 17.06 -3.95
C THR A 63 -2.13 18.57 -3.94
N LEU A 64 -0.90 19.08 -3.93
CA LEU A 64 -0.60 20.49 -4.20
C LEU A 64 -0.14 20.69 -5.64
N THR A 65 -0.36 21.89 -6.15
CA THR A 65 0.29 22.38 -7.37
C THR A 65 1.69 22.91 -7.05
N PRO A 66 2.62 22.96 -8.02
CA PRO A 66 3.92 23.59 -7.82
C PRO A 66 3.83 25.06 -7.39
N LYS A 67 2.75 25.76 -7.76
CA LYS A 67 2.51 27.15 -7.36
C LYS A 67 2.15 27.26 -5.87
N GLU A 68 1.29 26.38 -5.38
CA GLU A 68 0.93 26.33 -3.95
C GLU A 68 2.13 25.93 -3.09
N ALA A 69 2.88 24.90 -3.49
CA ALA A 69 4.09 24.51 -2.79
C ALA A 69 5.13 25.63 -2.78
N ALA A 70 5.32 26.33 -3.91
CA ALA A 70 6.22 27.48 -3.98
C ALA A 70 5.79 28.63 -3.06
N TYR A 71 4.49 28.92 -2.98
CA TYR A 71 3.94 29.91 -2.06
C TYR A 71 4.21 29.53 -0.60
N LEU A 72 3.94 28.27 -0.22
CA LEU A 72 4.16 27.78 1.14
C LEU A 72 5.64 27.76 1.55
N MET A 73 6.55 27.48 0.61
CA MET A 73 8.00 27.46 0.88
C MET A 73 8.67 28.84 0.73
N GLY A 74 7.96 29.87 0.29
CA GLY A 74 8.57 31.17 -0.04
C GLY A 74 9.58 31.08 -1.19
N MET A 75 9.39 30.15 -2.13
CA MET A 75 10.31 29.90 -3.25
C MET A 75 9.68 30.29 -4.60
N SER A 76 10.52 30.38 -5.64
CA SER A 76 10.01 30.52 -7.00
C SER A 76 9.41 29.19 -7.50
N VAL A 77 8.35 29.27 -8.32
CA VAL A 77 7.72 28.09 -8.94
C VAL A 77 8.74 27.28 -9.75
N GLY A 78 9.65 27.95 -10.45
CA GLY A 78 10.70 27.31 -11.25
C GLY A 78 11.68 26.51 -10.39
N SER A 79 12.01 26.98 -9.19
CA SER A 79 12.86 26.24 -8.24
C SER A 79 12.17 24.96 -7.77
N ILE A 80 10.89 25.03 -7.42
CA ILE A 80 10.10 23.85 -7.04
C ILE A 80 10.03 22.84 -8.19
N GLN A 81 9.71 23.30 -9.40
CA GLN A 81 9.64 22.42 -10.57
C GLN A 81 10.97 21.74 -10.87
N LYS A 82 12.09 22.47 -10.81
CA LYS A 82 13.43 21.89 -10.99
C LYS A 82 13.76 20.87 -9.91
N GLY A 83 13.48 21.16 -8.64
CA GLY A 83 13.71 20.21 -7.55
C GLY A 83 12.87 18.94 -7.68
N LEU A 84 11.63 19.05 -8.18
CA LEU A 84 10.77 17.89 -8.49
C LEU A 84 11.30 17.06 -9.67
N ILE A 85 11.91 17.69 -10.67
CA ILE A 85 12.58 17.00 -11.78
C ILE A 85 13.86 16.31 -11.30
N GLN A 86 14.60 16.94 -10.40
CA GLN A 86 15.84 16.41 -9.81
C GLN A 86 15.57 15.33 -8.75
N GLY A 87 14.32 15.16 -8.30
CA GLY A 87 13.95 14.19 -7.27
C GLY A 87 14.43 14.55 -5.86
N ILE A 88 14.70 15.82 -5.59
CA ILE A 88 15.24 16.29 -4.29
C ILE A 88 14.15 16.27 -3.21
N PHE A 89 12.90 16.52 -3.57
CA PHE A 89 11.80 16.63 -2.61
C PHE A 89 11.18 15.27 -2.31
N PRO A 90 11.14 14.82 -1.04
CA PRO A 90 10.61 13.49 -0.68
C PRO A 90 9.08 13.41 -0.78
N TRP A 91 8.40 14.55 -0.93
CA TRP A 91 6.95 14.69 -0.97
C TRP A 91 6.37 14.82 -2.39
N GLY A 92 7.20 14.86 -3.43
CA GLY A 92 6.72 15.02 -4.80
C GLY A 92 7.74 14.68 -5.87
N TYR A 93 7.27 14.53 -7.11
CA TYR A 93 8.10 14.21 -8.26
C TYR A 93 7.51 14.79 -9.55
N ALA A 94 8.37 14.94 -10.56
CA ALA A 94 7.95 15.25 -11.92
C ALA A 94 7.76 13.97 -12.76
N ILE A 95 6.70 13.96 -13.55
CA ILE A 95 6.36 12.91 -14.52
C ILE A 95 6.56 13.51 -15.90
N ARG A 96 7.52 12.99 -16.66
CA ARG A 96 7.74 13.42 -18.04
C ARG A 96 6.60 12.89 -18.91
N THR A 97 5.77 13.80 -19.45
CA THR A 97 4.63 13.45 -20.31
C THR A 97 4.95 13.59 -21.79
N SER A 98 5.94 14.42 -22.14
CA SER A 98 6.54 14.50 -23.47
C SER A 98 7.98 14.99 -23.37
N GLU A 99 8.68 15.12 -24.50
CA GLU A 99 10.07 15.57 -24.50
C GLU A 99 10.31 16.86 -23.71
N LYS A 100 9.36 17.81 -23.78
CA LYS A 100 9.45 19.15 -23.18
C LYS A 100 8.40 19.42 -22.09
N LYS A 101 7.46 18.50 -21.85
CA LYS A 101 6.37 18.70 -20.88
C LYS A 101 6.50 17.75 -19.71
N HIS A 102 6.29 18.31 -18.52
CA HIS A 102 6.23 17.58 -17.26
C HIS A 102 4.90 17.84 -16.58
N ARG A 103 4.31 16.81 -16.00
CA ARG A 103 3.27 16.92 -14.98
C ARG A 103 3.93 16.76 -13.62
N TYR A 104 3.45 17.47 -12.62
CA TYR A 104 3.98 17.40 -11.27
C TYR A 104 2.98 16.71 -10.36
N PHE A 105 3.49 15.85 -9.48
CA PHE A 105 2.71 15.26 -8.40
C PHE A 105 3.35 15.65 -7.08
N ILE A 106 2.56 16.23 -6.19
CA ILE A 106 2.99 16.65 -4.84
C ILE A 106 1.96 16.10 -3.88
N ASN A 107 2.37 15.24 -2.96
CA ASN A 107 1.49 14.72 -1.92
C ASN A 107 1.39 15.75 -0.78
N ALA A 108 0.19 16.31 -0.59
CA ALA A 108 -0.02 17.38 0.40
C ALA A 108 0.33 16.92 1.81
N LYS A 109 -0.08 15.72 2.21
CA LYS A 109 0.19 15.18 3.54
C LYS A 109 1.69 15.01 3.80
N LYS A 110 2.43 14.46 2.83
CA LYS A 110 3.89 14.31 2.94
C LYS A 110 4.59 15.67 2.97
N PHE A 111 4.12 16.64 2.20
CA PHE A 111 4.66 17.99 2.19
C PHE A 111 4.60 18.61 3.60
N PHE A 112 3.40 18.68 4.20
CA PHE A 112 3.24 19.26 5.54
C PHE A 112 3.99 18.48 6.62
N ALA A 113 4.00 17.15 6.54
CA ALA A 113 4.74 16.30 7.48
C ALA A 113 6.27 16.51 7.40
N THR A 114 6.82 16.77 6.21
CA THR A 114 8.27 16.92 6.02
C THR A 114 8.74 18.33 6.37
N GLU A 115 8.04 19.34 5.89
CA GLU A 115 8.46 20.74 6.04
C GLU A 115 8.10 21.32 7.42
N MET A 116 7.52 20.50 8.32
CA MET A 116 7.10 20.88 9.67
C MET A 116 6.19 22.12 9.71
N ILE A 117 5.44 22.33 8.63
CA ILE A 117 4.37 23.33 8.61
C ILE A 117 3.18 22.66 9.29
N SER A 118 3.08 22.84 10.61
CA SER A 118 1.86 22.50 11.34
C SER A 118 0.72 23.34 10.77
N VAL A 119 -0.26 22.66 10.15
CA VAL A 119 -1.54 23.26 9.74
C VAL A 119 -2.52 23.20 10.90
#